data_AF-A0A7C5M8D7-F1
#
_entry.id   AF-A0A7C5M8D7-F1
#
_cell.length_a   1.000
_cell.length_b   1.000
_cell.length_c   1.000
_cell.angle_alpha   90.00
_cell.angle_beta   90.00
_cell.angle_gamma   90.00
#
_symmetry.space_group_name_H-M   'P 1'
#
loop_
_entity.id
_entity.type
_entity.pdbx_description
1 polymer ?
#
loop_
_entity_poly.entity_id
_entity_poly.type
_entity_poly.pdbx_seq_one_letter_code
_entity_poly.pdbx_strand_id
1 'polypeptide(L)' 'ALARDESCGCHFREEHQTPDGEALRNDADYCHVAVWEWMGEGRAPLRHAEPLEFHYVHPSQRSYK' A
#
# COMPACT_ATOMS: atom_id res chain seq x y z
N ALA A 1 -0.72 -9.74 -2.22
CA ALA A 1 -0.10 -8.83 -1.23
C ALA A 1 1.41 -8.61 -1.47
N LEU A 2 2.15 -9.61 -1.97
CA LEU A 2 3.62 -9.58 -2.13
C LEU A 2 4.21 -8.33 -2.82
N ALA A 3 3.51 -7.74 -3.80
CA ALA A 3 3.98 -6.55 -4.51
C ALA A 3 3.82 -5.21 -3.73
N ARG A 4 3.24 -5.24 -2.52
CA ARG A 4 3.09 -4.07 -1.64
C ARG A 4 3.95 -4.28 -0.39
N ASP A 5 5.13 -3.67 -0.40
CA ASP A 5 6.17 -3.80 0.63
C ASP A 5 6.06 -2.71 1.70
N GLU A 6 4.92 -2.69 2.38
CA GLU A 6 4.63 -1.80 3.51
C GLU A 6 3.51 -2.39 4.39
N SER A 7 3.12 -1.67 5.45
CA SER A 7 1.84 -1.89 6.14
C SER A 7 0.93 -0.66 6.00
N CYS A 8 -0.30 -0.86 5.52
CA CYS A 8 -1.31 0.18 5.42
C CYS A 8 -2.72 -0.39 5.59
N GLY A 9 -3.42 0.05 6.63
CA GLY A 9 -4.77 -0.42 6.93
C GLY A 9 -4.78 -1.92 7.25
N CYS A 10 -5.62 -2.69 6.55
CA CYS A 10 -5.73 -4.15 6.73
C CYS A 10 -4.61 -4.95 6.05
N HIS A 11 -3.79 -4.33 5.21
CA HIS A 11 -2.56 -4.96 4.69
C HIS A 11 -1.46 -4.70 5.71
N PHE A 12 -1.14 -5.72 6.51
CA PHE A 12 -0.19 -5.62 7.62
C PHE A 12 0.94 -6.63 7.45
N ARG A 13 2.17 -6.17 7.65
CA ARG A 13 3.41 -6.95 7.61
C ARG A 13 4.22 -6.63 8.86
N GLU A 14 4.64 -7.64 9.60
CA GLU A 14 5.36 -7.47 10.87
C GLU A 14 6.72 -6.79 10.68
N GLU A 15 7.35 -6.96 9.51
CA GLU A 15 8.55 -6.23 9.11
C GLU A 15 8.33 -4.71 8.92
N HIS A 16 7.08 -4.27 8.75
CA HIS A 16 6.70 -2.87 8.49
C HIS A 16 5.73 -2.38 9.55
N GLN A 17 6.16 -2.35 10.80
CA GLN A 17 5.37 -1.84 11.92
C GLN A 17 6.13 -0.79 12.72
N THR A 18 5.40 0.08 13.40
CA THR A 18 5.97 0.99 14.39
C THR A 18 6.47 0.19 15.59
N PRO A 19 7.31 0.76 16.48
CA PRO A 19 7.73 0.10 17.71
C PRO A 19 6.57 -0.32 18.63
N ASP A 20 5.41 0.29 18.45
CA ASP A 20 4.18 0.01 19.19
C ASP A 20 3.28 -1.05 18.53
N GLY A 21 3.72 -1.65 17.42
CA GLY A 21 2.98 -2.68 16.68
C GLY A 21 1.88 -2.15 15.76
N GLU A 22 1.86 -0.85 15.47
CA GLU A 22 0.90 -0.25 14.52
C GLU A 22 1.46 -0.30 13.09
N ALA A 23 0.59 -0.21 12.09
CA ALA A 23 1.00 -0.19 10.69
C ALA A 23 1.92 1.00 10.40
N LEU A 24 3.14 0.73 9.91
CA LEU A 24 4.05 1.74 9.39
C LEU A 24 3.84 1.87 7.88
N ARG A 25 3.14 2.94 7.48
CA ARG A 25 2.82 3.21 6.07
C ARG A 25 3.98 3.92 5.37
N ASN A 26 4.22 3.57 4.12
CA ASN A 26 5.23 4.17 3.26
C ASN A 26 4.57 4.98 2.13
N ASP A 27 4.26 6.24 2.45
CA ASP A 27 3.63 7.17 1.51
C ASP A 27 4.55 7.60 0.35
N ALA A 28 5.87 7.37 0.43
CA ALA A 28 6.79 7.70 -0.66
C ALA A 28 6.67 6.71 -1.83
N ASP A 29 6.53 5.41 -1.53
CA ASP A 29 6.55 4.36 -2.55
C ASP A 29 5.16 3.78 -2.86
N TYR A 30 4.20 3.94 -1.95
CA TYR A 30 2.90 3.25 -2.01
C TYR A 30 1.67 4.17 -1.94
N CYS A 31 1.84 5.47 -2.20
CA CYS A 31 0.75 6.43 -2.37
C CYS A 31 0.06 6.28 -3.73
N HIS A 32 -0.48 5.09 -3.98
CA HIS A 32 -1.20 4.72 -5.21
C HIS A 32 -2.19 3.59 -4.95
N VAL A 33 -3.18 3.49 -5.84
CA VAL A 33 -4.02 2.30 -5.98
C VAL A 33 -3.41 1.37 -7.01
N ALA A 34 -3.57 0.06 -6.84
CA ALA A 34 -3.10 -0.92 -7.81
C ALA A 34 -4.14 -1.99 -8.08
N VAL A 35 -4.23 -2.40 -9.34
CA VAL A 35 -5.10 -3.50 -9.78
C VAL A 35 -4.30 -4.45 -10.67
N TRP A 36 -4.77 -5.69 -10.75
CA TRP A 36 -4.19 -6.70 -11.61
C TRP A 36 -5.17 -7.04 -12.72
N GLU A 37 -4.79 -6.74 -13.96
CA GLU A 37 -5.53 -7.14 -15.15
C GLU A 37 -5.22 -8.61 -15.48
N TRP A 38 -6.28 -9.37 -15.72
CA TRP A 38 -6.15 -10.73 -16.22
C TRP A 38 -5.82 -10.72 -17.71
N MET A 39 -4.68 -11.32 -18.08
CA MET A 39 -4.14 -11.26 -19.44
C MET A 39 -4.46 -12.49 -20.30
N GLY A 40 -5.28 -13.42 -19.78
CA GLY A 40 -5.52 -14.73 -20.39
C GLY A 40 -4.74 -15.86 -19.72
N GLU A 41 -5.07 -17.10 -20.08
CA GLU A 41 -4.43 -18.30 -19.53
C GLU A 41 -2.95 -18.39 -19.93
N GLY A 42 -2.10 -18.86 -19.00
CA GLY A 42 -0.66 -19.00 -19.21
C GLY A 42 0.13 -17.68 -19.27
N ARG A 43 -0.54 -16.52 -19.12
CA ARG A 43 0.10 -15.20 -19.11
C ARG A 43 0.15 -14.63 -17.70
N ALA A 44 1.27 -13.99 -17.37
CA ALA A 44 1.37 -13.25 -16.13
C ALA A 44 0.35 -12.09 -16.13
N PRO A 45 -0.34 -11.84 -14.99
CA PRO A 45 -1.25 -10.72 -14.88
C PRO A 45 -0.48 -9.40 -14.98
N LEU A 46 -1.10 -8.39 -15.59
CA LEU A 46 -0.52 -7.06 -15.72
C LEU A 46 -0.90 -6.22 -14.52
N ARG A 47 0.08 -5.60 -13.84
CA ARG A 47 -0.18 -4.67 -12.75
C ARG A 47 -0.35 -3.27 -13.29
N HIS A 48 -1.47 -2.65 -12.95
CA HIS A 48 -1.69 -1.22 -13.11
C HIS A 48 -1.53 -0.52 -11.78
N ALA A 49 -1.02 0.70 -11.80
CA ALA A 49 -0.91 1.56 -10.64
C ALA A 49 -1.29 2.99 -11.01
N GLU A 50 -2.09 3.64 -10.18
CA GLU A 50 -2.51 5.03 -10.35
C GLU A 50 -2.15 5.82 -9.09
N PRO A 51 -1.32 6.88 -9.20
CA PRO A 51 -0.90 7.68 -8.06
C PRO A 51 -2.11 8.39 -7.42
N LEU A 52 -2.09 8.50 -6.10
CA LEU A 52 -3.07 9.27 -5.36
C LEU A 52 -2.49 10.64 -5.00
N GLU A 53 -3.19 11.71 -5.38
CA GLU A 53 -2.84 13.08 -5.01
C GLU A 53 -3.83 13.62 -3.97
N PHE A 54 -3.29 14.18 -2.88
CA PHE A 54 -4.08 14.72 -1.78
C PHE A 54 -3.90 16.24 -1.69
N HIS A 55 -4.89 16.99 -2.19
CA HIS A 55 -4.81 18.47 -2.24
C HIS A 55 -5.27 19.19 -0.97
N TYR A 56 -6.13 18.56 -0.16
CA TYR A 56 -6.79 19.23 0.97
C TYR A 56 -6.42 18.64 2.32
N VAL A 57 -6.28 17.31 2.39
CA VAL A 57 -5.89 16.61 3.61
C VAL A 57 -4.70 15.74 3.28
N HIS A 58 -3.52 16.21 3.70
CA HIS A 58 -2.30 15.47 3.48
C HIS A 58 -2.22 14.25 4.42
N PRO A 59 -1.68 13.11 3.94
CA PRO A 59 -1.51 11.92 4.76
C PRO A 59 -0.67 12.22 6.01
N SER A 60 -1.11 11.71 7.15
CA SER A 60 -0.35 11.68 8.40
C SER A 60 -0.24 10.25 8.92
N GLN A 61 0.73 9.99 9.80
CA GLN A 61 0.79 8.73 10.55
C GLN A 61 -0.48 8.61 11.41
N ARG A 62 -1.16 7.47 11.31
CA ARG A 62 -2.31 7.15 12.14
C ARG A 62 -1.82 6.43 13.39
N SER A 63 -2.29 6.87 14.56
CA SER A 63 -2.09 6.20 15.84
C SER A 63 -3.39 6.21 16.64
N TYR A 64 -3.62 5.18 17.45
CA TYR A 64 -4.81 5.05 18.31
C TYR A 64 -4.53 5.33 19.79
N LYS A 65 -3.32 5.77 20.12
CA LYS A 65 -3.00 6.37 21.42
C LYS A 65 -3.55 7.78 21.49
#